data_AF-A0AAW2EBF7-F1
#
_entry.id   AF-A0AAW2EBF7-F1
#
_cell.length_a   1.000
_cell.length_b   1.000
_cell.length_c   1.000
_cell.angle_alpha   90.00
_cell.angle_beta   90.00
_cell.angle_gamma   90.00
#
_symmetry.space_group_name_H-M   'P 1'
#
loop_
_entity.id
_entity.type
_entity.pdbx_description
1 polymer ?
#
loop_
_entity_poly.entity_id
_entity_poly.type
_entity_poly.pdbx_seq_one_letter_code
_entity_poly.pdbx_strand_id
1 'polypeptide(L)'
;MEQAVMGVLRATRDLRQQLSATTMEQAGDLGQVTKAGQELVSTIRNLALANDIDRLQESSDRFHEYIEHILEVCKLLRHVALSESLQVSAKFTEINLRIYGPQVVTAAHTLARHPTSKIAKENLEVFADMWQWLMTDVTTVAKDVLELSQNRPEKQVYMSLPRPGKHGTTSKPLKPVRLDSEEQAKIAKAGLEMKLITSEMDAETEKWQESGSALEENNDIVKRAKNMSSMAFSMYQFTRGEGALKTTQDLFTQAEYFAEEANRLYKVVRQFSYQVRSGQLTRRRRSKER
;
A
#
# COMPACT_ATOMS: atom_id res chain seq x y z
N MET A 1 15.99 -19.59 19.44
CA MET A 1 14.77 -18.90 19.00
C MET A 1 15.10 -17.69 18.13
N GLU A 2 15.98 -16.77 18.54
CA GLU A 2 16.39 -15.61 17.71
C GLU A 2 16.99 -15.97 16.35
N GLN A 3 17.88 -16.96 16.28
CA GLN A 3 18.42 -17.43 14.99
C GLN A 3 17.33 -17.95 14.04
N ALA A 4 16.30 -18.61 14.58
CA ALA A 4 15.16 -19.07 13.78
C ALA A 4 14.32 -17.87 13.30
N VAL A 5 14.10 -16.86 14.14
CA VAL A 5 13.41 -15.61 13.77
C VAL A 5 14.18 -14.86 12.67
N MET A 6 15.50 -14.70 12.83
CA MET A 6 16.36 -14.10 11.81
C MET A 6 16.37 -14.88 10.50
N GLY A 7 16.38 -16.22 10.60
CA GLY A 7 16.26 -17.11 9.44
C GLY A 7 14.95 -16.91 8.68
N VAL A 8 13.82 -16.83 9.41
CA VAL A 8 12.49 -16.58 8.82
C VAL A 8 12.45 -15.18 8.18
N LEU A 9 12.90 -14.14 8.86
CA LEU A 9 12.91 -12.77 8.32
C LEU A 9 13.74 -12.68 7.04
N ARG A 10 14.88 -13.37 6.98
CA ARG A 10 15.72 -13.44 5.78
C ARG A 10 15.00 -14.17 4.65
N ALA A 11 14.46 -15.36 4.91
CA ALA A 11 13.72 -16.14 3.93
C ALA A 11 12.50 -15.38 3.38
N THR A 12 11.75 -14.66 4.22
CA THR A 12 10.62 -13.84 3.79
C THR A 12 11.07 -12.68 2.90
N ARG A 13 12.19 -12.04 3.23
CA ARG A 13 12.75 -10.96 2.40
C ARG A 13 13.22 -11.48 1.04
N ASP A 14 13.89 -12.63 1.02
CA ASP A 14 14.39 -13.26 -0.19
C ASP A 14 13.22 -13.70 -1.09
N LEU A 15 12.19 -14.31 -0.50
CA LEU A 15 10.95 -14.66 -1.22
C LEU A 15 10.29 -13.42 -1.85
N ARG A 16 10.19 -12.31 -1.11
CA ARG A 16 9.63 -11.06 -1.64
C ARG A 16 10.45 -10.53 -2.82
N GLN A 17 11.78 -10.60 -2.73
CA GLN A 17 12.65 -10.17 -3.83
C GLN A 17 12.48 -11.05 -5.07
N GLN A 18 12.41 -12.38 -4.89
CA GLN A 18 12.18 -13.31 -5.99
C GLN A 18 10.82 -13.06 -6.67
N LEU A 19 9.74 -12.92 -5.89
CA LEU A 19 8.41 -12.61 -6.44
C LEU A 19 8.37 -11.29 -7.21
N SER A 20 9.05 -10.26 -6.71
CA SER A 20 9.15 -8.97 -7.40
C SER A 20 9.96 -9.09 -8.70
N ALA A 21 11.06 -9.83 -8.70
CA ALA A 21 11.87 -10.08 -9.89
C ALA A 21 11.10 -10.87 -10.97
N THR A 22 10.41 -11.94 -10.58
CA THR A 22 9.56 -12.73 -11.51
C THR A 22 8.43 -11.88 -12.09
N THR A 23 7.82 -11.02 -11.28
CA THR A 23 6.80 -10.09 -11.79
C THR A 23 7.40 -9.09 -12.79
N MET A 24 8.61 -8.62 -12.54
CA MET A 24 9.31 -7.69 -13.43
C MET A 24 9.64 -8.31 -14.80
N GLU A 25 10.03 -9.58 -14.81
CA GLU A 25 10.22 -10.35 -16.05
C GLU A 25 8.89 -10.48 -16.82
N GLN A 26 7.84 -10.96 -16.15
CA GLN A 26 6.48 -11.09 -16.72
C GLN A 26 5.92 -9.77 -17.28
N ALA A 27 6.14 -8.67 -16.57
CA ALA A 27 5.69 -7.35 -17.02
C ALA A 27 6.52 -6.80 -18.19
N GLY A 28 7.78 -7.21 -18.35
CA GLY A 28 8.59 -6.92 -19.53
C GLY A 28 8.03 -7.55 -20.81
N ASP A 29 7.47 -8.75 -20.70
CA ASP A 29 6.86 -9.47 -21.82
C ASP A 29 5.43 -9.02 -22.13
N LEU A 30 4.80 -8.25 -21.23
CA LEU A 30 3.39 -7.84 -21.32
C LEU A 30 3.07 -7.04 -22.60
N GLY A 31 4.05 -6.31 -23.16
CA GLY A 31 3.89 -5.64 -24.45
C GLY A 31 3.70 -6.62 -25.60
N GLN A 32 4.45 -7.73 -25.62
CA GLN A 32 4.30 -8.78 -26.63
C GLN A 32 2.98 -9.54 -26.44
N VAL A 33 2.64 -9.85 -25.18
CA VAL A 33 1.36 -10.46 -24.81
C VAL A 33 0.22 -9.60 -25.39
N THR A 34 0.16 -8.33 -25.01
CA THR A 34 -0.88 -7.38 -25.47
C THR A 34 -1.03 -7.35 -26.99
N LYS A 35 0.10 -7.33 -27.71
CA LYS A 35 0.08 -7.36 -29.19
C LYS A 35 -0.53 -8.66 -29.73
N ALA A 36 -0.17 -9.82 -29.18
CA ALA A 36 -0.75 -11.10 -29.56
C ALA A 36 -2.27 -11.14 -29.31
N GLY A 37 -2.74 -10.55 -28.20
CA GLY A 37 -4.17 -10.40 -27.94
C GLY A 37 -4.88 -9.55 -29.01
N GLN A 38 -4.27 -8.44 -29.43
CA GLN A 38 -4.81 -7.58 -30.49
C GLN A 38 -4.89 -8.30 -31.85
N GLU A 39 -3.90 -9.13 -32.16
CA GLU A 39 -3.88 -9.97 -33.36
C GLU A 39 -5.01 -11.02 -33.32
N LEU A 40 -5.28 -11.63 -32.16
CA LEU A 40 -6.41 -12.54 -31.97
C LEU A 40 -7.76 -11.84 -32.17
N VAL A 41 -7.97 -10.66 -31.57
CA VAL A 41 -9.19 -9.86 -31.77
C VAL A 41 -9.38 -9.51 -33.25
N SER A 42 -8.30 -9.11 -33.93
CA SER A 42 -8.34 -8.81 -35.37
C SER A 42 -8.72 -10.04 -36.20
N THR A 43 -8.19 -11.21 -35.83
CA THR A 43 -8.50 -12.49 -36.47
C THR A 43 -9.97 -12.87 -36.28
N ILE A 44 -10.47 -12.81 -35.05
CA ILE A 44 -11.89 -13.07 -34.70
C ILE A 44 -12.81 -12.17 -35.52
N ARG A 45 -12.50 -10.87 -35.61
CA ARG A 45 -13.29 -9.91 -36.39
C ARG A 45 -13.35 -10.27 -37.86
N ASN A 46 -12.21 -10.62 -38.46
CA ASN A 46 -12.14 -10.98 -39.88
C ASN A 46 -12.89 -12.27 -40.18
N LEU A 47 -12.79 -13.28 -39.31
CA LEU A 47 -13.52 -14.55 -39.44
C LEU A 47 -15.03 -14.35 -39.30
N ALA A 48 -15.48 -13.51 -38.36
CA ALA A 48 -16.89 -13.16 -38.21
C ALA A 48 -17.44 -12.42 -39.44
N LEU A 49 -16.67 -11.50 -40.03
CA LEU A 49 -17.04 -10.79 -41.27
C LEU A 49 -17.07 -11.71 -42.50
N ALA A 50 -16.14 -12.67 -42.57
CA ALA A 50 -16.11 -13.69 -43.62
C ALA A 50 -17.16 -14.80 -43.42
N ASN A 51 -17.83 -14.82 -42.27
CA ASN A 51 -18.78 -15.85 -41.85
C ASN A 51 -18.18 -17.27 -41.84
N ASP A 52 -16.91 -17.39 -41.44
CA ASP A 52 -16.18 -18.65 -41.31
C ASP A 52 -16.33 -19.18 -39.87
N ILE A 53 -17.43 -19.91 -39.63
CA ILE A 53 -17.90 -20.27 -38.29
C ILE A 53 -16.95 -21.26 -37.59
N ASP A 54 -16.40 -22.23 -38.32
CA ASP A 54 -15.54 -23.28 -37.74
C ASP A 54 -14.23 -22.67 -37.22
N ARG A 55 -13.56 -21.84 -38.03
CA ARG A 55 -12.33 -21.15 -37.61
C ARG A 55 -12.58 -20.07 -36.57
N LEU A 56 -13.77 -19.44 -36.60
CA LEU A 56 -14.18 -18.50 -35.57
C LEU A 56 -14.29 -19.19 -34.21
N GLN A 57 -14.82 -20.41 -34.15
CA GLN A 57 -14.90 -21.18 -32.91
C GLN A 57 -13.49 -21.50 -32.37
N GLU A 58 -12.58 -22.02 -33.20
CA GLU A 58 -11.20 -22.30 -32.80
C GLU A 58 -10.49 -21.04 -32.26
N SER A 59 -10.65 -19.91 -32.97
CA SER A 59 -10.08 -18.63 -32.54
C SER A 59 -10.69 -18.11 -31.24
N SER A 60 -11.97 -18.40 -31.01
CA SER A 60 -12.68 -18.02 -29.78
C SER A 60 -12.19 -18.81 -28.58
N ASP A 61 -11.96 -20.11 -28.73
CA ASP A 61 -11.44 -20.95 -27.65
C ASP A 61 -10.02 -20.52 -27.27
N ARG A 62 -9.16 -20.29 -28.27
CA ARG A 62 -7.80 -19.73 -28.07
C ARG A 62 -7.82 -18.37 -27.38
N PHE A 63 -8.80 -17.53 -27.69
CA PHE A 63 -8.94 -16.22 -27.06
C PHE A 63 -9.40 -16.31 -25.60
N HIS A 64 -10.25 -17.27 -25.24
CA HIS A 64 -10.60 -17.53 -23.85
C HIS A 64 -9.39 -17.98 -23.03
N GLU A 65 -8.58 -18.91 -23.54
CA GLU A 65 -7.32 -19.32 -22.90
C GLU A 65 -6.37 -18.13 -22.71
N TYR A 66 -6.29 -17.27 -23.72
CA TYR A 66 -5.51 -16.05 -23.66
C TYR A 66 -6.02 -15.08 -22.58
N ILE A 67 -7.35 -14.91 -22.44
CA ILE A 67 -7.93 -14.08 -21.37
C ILE A 67 -7.56 -14.65 -19.99
N GLU A 68 -7.68 -15.96 -19.79
CA GLU A 68 -7.33 -16.60 -18.52
C GLU A 68 -5.85 -16.39 -18.17
N HIS A 69 -4.95 -16.42 -19.17
CA HIS A 69 -3.54 -16.09 -18.96
C HIS A 69 -3.36 -14.65 -18.44
N ILE A 70 -4.04 -13.66 -19.02
CA ILE A 70 -3.95 -12.28 -18.53
C ILE A 70 -4.58 -12.13 -17.15
N LEU A 71 -5.68 -12.83 -16.85
CA LEU A 71 -6.29 -12.80 -15.53
C LEU A 71 -5.31 -13.29 -14.45
N GLU A 72 -4.52 -14.31 -14.74
CA GLU A 72 -3.44 -14.74 -13.83
C GLU A 72 -2.34 -13.69 -13.71
N VAL A 73 -1.98 -12.97 -14.78
CA VAL A 73 -1.07 -11.81 -14.69
C VAL A 73 -1.64 -10.72 -13.76
N CYS A 74 -2.91 -10.34 -13.91
CA CYS A 74 -3.56 -9.35 -13.03
C CYS A 74 -3.54 -9.79 -11.56
N LYS A 75 -3.77 -11.08 -11.30
CA LYS A 75 -3.73 -11.66 -9.96
C LYS A 75 -2.32 -11.62 -9.36
N LEU A 76 -1.29 -11.93 -10.15
CA LEU A 76 0.10 -11.78 -9.74
C LEU A 76 0.43 -10.32 -9.38
N LEU A 77 0.08 -9.38 -10.25
CA LEU A 77 0.26 -7.94 -10.01
C LEU A 77 -0.39 -7.48 -8.70
N ARG A 78 -1.62 -7.93 -8.42
CA ARG A 78 -2.31 -7.66 -7.16
C ARG A 78 -1.55 -8.21 -5.95
N HIS A 79 -0.98 -9.42 -6.04
CA HIS A 79 -0.28 -10.05 -4.92
C HIS A 79 1.06 -9.39 -4.58
N VAL A 80 1.72 -8.76 -5.55
CA VAL A 80 3.00 -8.08 -5.33
C VAL A 80 2.89 -6.57 -5.15
N ALA A 81 1.71 -5.99 -5.40
CA ALA A 81 1.44 -4.58 -5.20
C ALA A 81 1.71 -4.14 -3.74
N LEU A 82 2.58 -3.14 -3.59
CA LEU A 82 3.06 -2.63 -2.30
C LEU A 82 2.10 -1.62 -1.63
N SER A 83 1.02 -1.22 -2.30
CA SER A 83 0.01 -0.30 -1.76
C SER A 83 -1.40 -0.85 -1.96
N GLU A 84 -2.29 -0.54 -1.01
CA GLU A 84 -3.70 -0.95 -1.09
C GLU A 84 -4.39 -0.37 -2.33
N SER A 85 -4.05 0.87 -2.71
CA SER A 85 -4.57 1.51 -3.92
C SER A 85 -4.27 0.69 -5.18
N LEU A 86 -3.02 0.22 -5.34
CA LEU A 86 -2.65 -0.63 -6.46
C LEU A 86 -3.29 -2.02 -6.40
N GLN A 87 -3.45 -2.59 -5.21
CA GLN A 87 -4.17 -3.85 -5.05
C GLN A 87 -5.63 -3.74 -5.50
N VAL A 88 -6.29 -2.63 -5.16
CA VAL A 88 -7.66 -2.33 -5.60
C VAL A 88 -7.70 -2.11 -7.12
N SER A 89 -6.77 -1.34 -7.67
CA SER A 89 -6.68 -1.09 -9.12
C SER A 89 -6.50 -2.39 -9.90
N ALA A 90 -5.52 -3.22 -9.53
CA ALA A 90 -5.29 -4.53 -10.15
C ALA A 90 -6.50 -5.46 -10.07
N LYS A 91 -7.20 -5.45 -8.92
CA LYS A 91 -8.44 -6.22 -8.75
C LYS A 91 -9.55 -5.71 -9.66
N PHE A 92 -9.70 -4.40 -9.82
CA PHE A 92 -10.72 -3.81 -10.69
C PHE A 92 -10.45 -4.13 -12.16
N THR A 93 -9.20 -4.01 -12.60
CA THR A 93 -8.77 -4.42 -13.94
C THR A 93 -9.05 -5.90 -14.21
N GLU A 94 -8.73 -6.79 -13.25
CA GLU A 94 -9.05 -8.24 -13.34
C GLU A 94 -10.56 -8.46 -13.55
N ILE A 95 -11.40 -7.80 -12.74
CA ILE A 95 -12.87 -7.95 -12.81
C ILE A 95 -13.40 -7.46 -14.16
N ASN A 96 -12.95 -6.29 -14.63
CA ASN A 96 -13.39 -5.75 -15.91
C ASN A 96 -12.97 -6.65 -17.06
N LEU A 97 -11.74 -7.16 -17.05
CA LEU A 97 -11.27 -8.08 -18.09
C LEU A 97 -12.11 -9.37 -18.13
N ARG A 98 -12.42 -9.95 -16.97
CA ARG A 98 -13.25 -11.15 -16.86
C ARG A 98 -14.68 -10.94 -17.40
N ILE A 99 -15.25 -9.75 -17.18
CA ILE A 99 -16.64 -9.45 -17.61
C ILE A 99 -16.69 -9.08 -19.10
N TYR A 100 -15.79 -8.18 -19.53
CA TYR A 100 -15.87 -7.53 -20.84
C TYR A 100 -15.02 -8.22 -21.92
N GLY A 101 -13.93 -8.90 -21.55
CA GLY A 101 -13.07 -9.61 -22.51
C GLY A 101 -13.84 -10.63 -23.36
N PRO A 102 -14.65 -11.54 -22.76
CA PRO A 102 -15.43 -12.52 -23.52
C PRO A 102 -16.49 -11.91 -24.45
N GLN A 103 -16.86 -10.63 -24.27
CA GLN A 103 -17.89 -10.00 -25.09
C GLN A 103 -17.45 -9.80 -26.55
N VAL A 104 -16.15 -9.77 -26.84
CA VAL A 104 -15.63 -9.77 -28.21
C VAL A 104 -16.11 -11.00 -28.98
N VAL A 105 -16.00 -12.18 -28.35
CA VAL A 105 -16.45 -13.45 -28.94
C VAL A 105 -17.97 -13.49 -29.08
N THR A 106 -18.70 -13.06 -28.06
CA THR A 106 -20.17 -12.98 -28.10
C THR A 106 -20.65 -12.08 -29.24
N ALA A 107 -20.03 -10.91 -29.42
CA ALA A 107 -20.34 -10.00 -30.52
C ALA A 107 -19.98 -10.60 -31.88
N ALA A 108 -18.84 -11.30 -31.98
CA ALA A 108 -18.40 -11.96 -33.20
C ALA A 108 -19.39 -13.07 -33.65
N HIS A 109 -19.84 -13.92 -32.72
CA HIS A 109 -20.87 -14.92 -33.04
C HIS A 109 -22.22 -14.29 -33.40
N THR A 110 -22.58 -13.16 -32.76
CA THR A 110 -23.80 -12.42 -33.12
C THR A 110 -23.73 -11.91 -34.55
N LEU A 111 -22.57 -11.38 -34.97
CA LEU A 111 -22.33 -10.97 -36.35
C LEU A 111 -22.37 -12.16 -37.33
N ALA A 112 -21.75 -13.29 -36.99
CA ALA A 112 -21.79 -14.49 -37.82
C ALA A 112 -23.23 -15.01 -38.03
N ARG A 113 -24.08 -14.92 -37.01
CA ARG A 113 -25.52 -15.27 -37.13
C ARG A 113 -26.32 -14.26 -37.96
N HIS A 114 -25.86 -13.01 -38.04
CA HIS A 114 -26.54 -11.92 -38.75
C HIS A 114 -25.56 -11.10 -39.64
N PRO A 115 -24.98 -11.69 -40.71
CA PRO A 115 -23.85 -11.09 -41.42
C PRO A 115 -24.14 -9.75 -42.12
N THR A 116 -25.41 -9.50 -42.43
CA THR A 116 -25.88 -8.26 -43.08
C THR A 116 -26.22 -7.14 -42.08
N SER A 117 -26.29 -7.46 -40.79
CA SER A 117 -26.69 -6.50 -39.76
C SER A 117 -25.59 -5.47 -39.51
N LYS A 118 -25.88 -4.21 -39.83
CA LYS A 118 -24.98 -3.09 -39.54
C LYS A 118 -24.75 -2.93 -38.03
N ILE A 119 -25.80 -3.12 -37.23
CA ILE A 119 -25.74 -3.01 -35.77
C ILE A 119 -24.83 -4.10 -35.18
N ALA A 120 -24.87 -5.33 -35.72
CA ALA A 120 -23.98 -6.39 -35.26
C ALA A 120 -22.51 -6.12 -35.57
N LYS A 121 -22.23 -5.48 -36.72
CA LYS A 121 -20.87 -5.03 -37.09
C LYS A 121 -20.37 -3.94 -36.15
N GLU A 122 -21.16 -2.89 -35.96
CA GLU A 122 -20.84 -1.78 -35.04
C GLU A 122 -20.64 -2.29 -33.61
N ASN A 123 -21.46 -3.24 -33.13
CA ASN A 123 -21.32 -3.83 -31.81
C ASN A 123 -19.98 -4.59 -31.63
N LEU A 124 -19.54 -5.34 -32.65
CA LEU A 124 -18.25 -6.02 -32.61
C LEU A 124 -17.08 -5.03 -32.59
N GLU A 125 -17.17 -3.92 -33.33
CA GLU A 125 -16.16 -2.86 -33.29
C GLU A 125 -16.05 -2.23 -31.90
N VAL A 126 -17.17 -1.92 -31.26
CA VAL A 126 -17.19 -1.37 -29.88
C VAL A 126 -16.50 -2.31 -28.89
N PHE A 127 -16.74 -3.62 -28.97
CA PHE A 127 -16.08 -4.57 -28.08
C PHE A 127 -14.60 -4.79 -28.43
N ALA A 128 -14.21 -4.69 -29.70
CA ALA A 128 -12.82 -4.70 -30.11
C ALA A 128 -12.05 -3.47 -29.57
N ASP A 129 -12.67 -2.30 -29.55
CA ASP A 129 -12.10 -1.10 -28.94
C ASP A 129 -12.04 -1.24 -27.41
N MET A 130 -13.10 -1.76 -26.78
CA MET A 130 -13.13 -2.05 -25.34
C MET A 130 -11.97 -2.97 -24.93
N TRP A 131 -11.64 -3.98 -25.74
CA TRP A 131 -10.47 -4.82 -25.49
C TRP A 131 -9.17 -4.03 -25.40
N GLN A 132 -8.96 -3.06 -26.28
CA GLN A 132 -7.77 -2.20 -26.25
C GLN A 132 -7.70 -1.36 -24.97
N TRP A 133 -8.85 -0.88 -24.48
CA TRP A 133 -8.93 -0.19 -23.18
C TRP A 133 -8.57 -1.13 -22.01
N LEU A 134 -9.11 -2.35 -21.99
CA LEU A 134 -8.79 -3.35 -20.96
C LEU A 134 -7.28 -3.65 -20.93
N MET A 135 -6.65 -3.82 -22.08
CA MET A 135 -5.19 -4.06 -22.14
C MET A 135 -4.37 -2.83 -21.71
N THR A 136 -4.87 -1.64 -21.99
CA THR A 136 -4.26 -0.38 -21.51
C THR A 136 -4.31 -0.30 -19.98
N ASP A 137 -5.43 -0.68 -19.36
CA ASP A 137 -5.54 -0.74 -17.90
C ASP A 137 -4.57 -1.78 -17.31
N VAL A 138 -4.49 -2.97 -17.90
CA VAL A 138 -3.57 -4.04 -17.46
C VAL A 138 -2.11 -3.56 -17.51
N THR A 139 -1.69 -2.95 -18.61
CA THR A 139 -0.32 -2.44 -18.79
C THR A 139 -0.02 -1.26 -17.87
N THR A 140 -1.00 -0.38 -17.61
CA THR A 140 -0.86 0.74 -16.68
C THR A 140 -0.65 0.24 -15.25
N VAL A 141 -1.50 -0.67 -14.78
CA VAL A 141 -1.36 -1.26 -13.44
C VAL A 141 -0.03 -2.00 -13.32
N ALA A 142 0.38 -2.75 -14.34
CA ALA A 142 1.67 -3.43 -14.34
C ALA A 142 2.83 -2.45 -14.16
N LYS A 143 2.83 -1.36 -14.95
CA LYS A 143 3.82 -0.31 -14.85
C LYS A 143 3.86 0.33 -13.46
N ASP A 144 2.72 0.70 -12.89
CA ASP A 144 2.66 1.36 -11.59
C ASP A 144 3.16 0.43 -10.46
N VAL A 145 2.83 -0.86 -10.53
CA VAL A 145 3.33 -1.89 -9.60
C VAL A 145 4.85 -2.03 -9.69
N LEU A 146 5.41 -2.00 -10.91
CA LEU A 146 6.86 -2.07 -11.12
C LEU A 146 7.57 -0.82 -10.62
N GLU A 147 7.06 0.36 -10.94
CA GLU A 147 7.66 1.64 -10.53
C GLU A 147 7.73 1.74 -9.00
N LEU A 148 6.67 1.34 -8.29
CA LEU A 148 6.68 1.30 -6.82
C LEU A 148 7.57 0.21 -6.24
N SER A 149 7.80 -0.88 -6.98
CA SER A 149 8.70 -1.97 -6.54
C SER A 149 10.19 -1.64 -6.74
N GLN A 150 10.52 -0.91 -7.81
CA GLN A 150 11.87 -0.45 -8.11
C GLN A 150 12.26 0.79 -7.31
N ASN A 151 11.30 1.67 -7.04
CA ASN A 151 11.47 2.76 -6.10
C ASN A 151 11.56 2.20 -4.68
N ARG A 152 12.79 1.87 -4.24
CA ARG A 152 13.11 2.08 -2.82
C ARG A 152 12.68 3.51 -2.47
N PRO A 153 12.21 3.79 -1.25
CA PRO A 153 12.09 5.17 -0.79
C PRO A 153 13.51 5.76 -0.65
N GLU A 154 14.13 6.14 -1.77
CA GLU A 154 15.02 7.28 -1.79
C GLU A 154 14.11 8.47 -1.48
N LYS A 155 14.15 8.90 -0.21
CA LYS A 155 13.57 10.14 0.31
C LYS A 155 12.37 10.61 -0.50
N GLN A 156 11.17 10.18 -0.12
CA GLN A 156 9.92 10.69 -0.67
C GLN A 156 9.86 12.21 -0.39
N VAL A 157 10.45 13.00 -1.30
CA VAL A 157 10.29 14.45 -1.34
C VAL A 157 8.84 14.64 -1.72
N TYR A 158 8.04 15.04 -0.74
CA TYR A 158 6.61 15.27 -0.92
C TYR A 158 6.43 16.36 -1.98
N MET A 159 6.15 15.94 -3.22
CA MET A 159 5.76 16.86 -4.29
C MET A 159 4.34 17.30 -3.98
N SER A 160 4.22 18.54 -3.49
CA SER A 160 2.93 19.23 -3.33
C SER A 160 2.06 19.00 -4.57
N LEU A 161 0.78 18.65 -4.37
CA LEU A 161 -0.20 18.49 -5.45
C LEU A 161 -0.14 19.68 -6.42
N PRO A 162 -0.14 19.45 -7.76
CA PRO A 162 -0.29 20.52 -8.74
C PRO A 162 -1.64 21.19 -8.52
N ARG A 163 -1.63 22.44 -8.06
CA ARG A 163 -2.86 23.21 -7.83
C ARG A 163 -3.45 23.62 -9.19
N PRO A 164 -4.74 23.36 -9.46
CA PRO A 164 -5.43 23.92 -10.62
C PRO A 164 -5.55 25.44 -10.47
N GLY A 165 -4.86 26.20 -11.32
CA GLY A 165 -4.89 27.66 -11.32
C GLY A 165 -3.70 28.25 -12.06
N LYS A 166 -3.99 28.86 -13.21
CA LYS A 166 -3.09 29.31 -14.27
C LYS A 166 -1.83 30.08 -13.80
N HIS A 167 -0.68 29.62 -14.30
CA HIS A 167 0.59 30.31 -14.47
C HIS A 167 1.15 31.13 -13.30
N GLY A 168 2.23 30.63 -12.70
CA GLY A 168 3.16 31.45 -11.94
C GLY A 168 3.96 30.63 -10.95
N THR A 169 5.23 30.40 -11.25
CA THR A 169 6.26 29.89 -10.36
C THR A 169 6.25 30.64 -9.01
N THR A 170 5.67 30.06 -7.95
CA THR A 170 5.68 30.72 -6.63
C THR A 170 6.98 30.43 -5.89
N SER A 171 7.99 31.25 -6.13
CA SER A 171 9.24 31.34 -5.37
C SER A 171 9.06 31.98 -3.98
N LYS A 172 7.84 32.05 -3.44
CA LYS A 172 7.56 32.67 -2.14
C LYS A 172 7.26 31.60 -1.09
N PRO A 173 8.06 31.50 -0.01
CA PRO A 173 7.76 30.63 1.12
C PRO A 173 6.36 30.93 1.66
N LEU A 174 5.54 29.88 1.84
CA LEU A 174 4.28 29.98 2.57
C LEU A 174 4.60 30.45 3.99
N LYS A 175 4.10 31.63 4.36
CA LYS A 175 4.25 32.12 5.72
C LYS A 175 3.36 31.28 6.64
N PRO A 176 3.84 30.86 7.82
CA PRO A 176 3.01 30.21 8.82
C PRO A 176 1.79 31.10 9.11
N VAL A 177 0.60 30.52 9.00
CA VAL A 177 -0.62 31.19 9.44
C VAL A 177 -0.59 31.23 10.96
N ARG A 178 -0.78 32.41 11.56
CA ARG A 178 -0.93 32.52 13.01
C ARG A 178 -2.28 31.93 13.39
N LEU A 179 -2.25 30.92 14.26
CA LEU A 179 -3.45 30.35 14.87
C LEU A 179 -4.24 31.44 15.61
N ASP A 180 -5.56 31.34 15.63
CA ASP A 180 -6.38 32.28 16.38
C ASP A 180 -6.23 32.05 17.90
N SER A 181 -6.80 32.95 18.70
CA SER A 181 -6.70 32.88 20.16
C SER A 181 -7.38 31.65 20.76
N GLU A 182 -8.40 31.09 20.10
CA GLU A 182 -9.14 29.91 20.57
C GLU A 182 -8.32 28.63 20.31
N GLU A 183 -7.74 28.50 19.13
CA GLU A 183 -6.84 27.40 18.75
C GLU A 183 -5.58 27.41 19.62
N GLN A 184 -4.99 28.57 19.86
CA GLN A 184 -3.83 28.70 20.76
C GLN A 184 -4.17 28.27 22.20
N ALA A 185 -5.36 28.61 22.70
CA ALA A 185 -5.81 28.20 24.03
C ALA A 185 -6.03 26.67 24.11
N LYS A 186 -6.60 26.04 23.07
CA LYS A 186 -6.76 24.58 23.00
C LYS A 186 -5.41 23.86 23.02
N ILE A 187 -4.43 24.34 22.26
CA ILE A 187 -3.07 23.79 22.25
C ILE A 187 -2.39 23.99 23.62
N ALA A 188 -2.57 25.15 24.25
CA ALA A 188 -2.02 25.41 25.58
C ALA A 188 -2.60 24.45 26.64
N LYS A 189 -3.90 24.16 26.58
CA LYS A 189 -4.55 23.19 27.47
C LYS A 189 -3.99 21.77 27.29
N ALA A 190 -3.97 21.27 26.05
CA ALA A 190 -3.39 19.96 25.73
C ALA A 190 -1.91 19.88 26.15
N GLY A 191 -1.22 21.01 26.11
CA GLY A 191 0.14 21.15 26.59
C GLY A 191 0.36 21.03 28.08
N LEU A 192 -0.59 21.53 28.89
CA LEU A 192 -0.55 21.33 30.34
C LEU A 192 -0.74 19.85 30.67
N GLU A 193 -1.69 19.19 30.01
CA GLU A 193 -1.92 17.75 30.13
C GLU A 193 -0.67 16.95 29.73
N MET A 194 -0.02 17.31 28.61
CA MET A 194 1.23 16.68 28.18
C MET A 194 2.37 16.85 29.18
N LYS A 195 2.54 18.06 29.75
CA LYS A 195 3.56 18.31 30.78
C LYS A 195 3.33 17.49 32.05
N LEU A 196 2.07 17.37 32.48
CA LEU A 196 1.70 16.54 33.63
C LEU A 196 2.03 15.07 33.37
N ILE A 197 1.62 14.52 32.22
CA ILE A 197 1.92 13.12 31.84
C ILE A 197 3.43 12.89 31.73
N THR A 198 4.17 13.84 31.17
CA THR A 198 5.65 13.76 31.08
C THR A 198 6.28 13.74 32.47
N SER A 199 5.82 14.62 33.38
CA SER A 199 6.30 14.69 34.76
C SER A 199 5.95 13.44 35.57
N GLU A 200 4.75 12.89 35.39
CA GLU A 200 4.33 11.63 36.02
C GLU A 200 5.20 10.47 35.53
N MET A 201 5.49 10.43 34.23
CA MET A 201 6.39 9.44 33.64
C MET A 201 7.81 9.57 34.21
N ASP A 202 8.37 10.78 34.27
CA ASP A 202 9.71 10.99 34.80
C ASP A 202 9.80 10.55 36.27
N ALA A 203 8.86 10.99 37.11
CA ALA A 203 8.79 10.59 38.53
C ALA A 203 8.59 9.08 38.72
N GLU A 204 7.82 8.43 37.86
CA GLU A 204 7.69 6.97 37.88
C GLU A 204 9.01 6.31 37.50
N THR A 205 9.70 6.77 36.45
CA THR A 205 10.97 6.19 35.99
C THR A 205 12.12 6.36 36.99
N GLU A 206 12.11 7.41 37.82
CA GLU A 206 13.11 7.68 38.85
C GLU A 206 13.09 6.64 40.00
N LYS A 207 11.90 6.17 40.39
CA LYS A 207 11.74 5.10 41.40
C LYS A 207 12.49 3.81 41.03
N TRP A 208 12.59 3.55 39.73
CA TRP A 208 13.26 2.39 39.16
C TRP A 208 14.77 2.62 38.94
N GLN A 209 15.28 3.84 39.14
CA GLN A 209 16.71 4.16 39.10
C GLN A 209 17.35 4.18 40.49
N GLU A 210 16.59 4.55 41.53
CA GLU A 210 17.10 4.67 42.91
C GLU A 210 17.23 3.33 43.65
N SER A 211 16.69 2.23 43.12
CA SER A 211 16.59 0.93 43.81
C SER A 211 17.87 0.06 43.80
N GLY A 212 18.99 0.58 43.30
CA GLY A 212 20.33 0.23 43.76
C GLY A 212 20.69 -1.26 43.87
N SER A 213 20.89 -1.94 42.74
CA SER A 213 21.96 -2.94 42.66
C SER A 213 22.68 -2.79 41.32
N ALA A 214 24.01 -2.81 41.35
CA ALA A 214 24.89 -2.66 40.19
C ALA A 214 24.79 -3.81 39.14
N LEU A 215 23.70 -4.57 39.17
CA LEU A 215 23.33 -5.63 38.24
C LEU A 215 22.18 -5.23 37.28
N GLU A 216 21.57 -4.05 37.46
CA GLU A 216 20.42 -3.59 36.66
C GLU A 216 20.74 -2.46 35.67
N GLU A 217 21.93 -2.44 35.05
CA GLU A 217 22.26 -1.49 33.97
C GLU A 217 21.34 -1.59 32.72
N ASN A 218 20.38 -2.50 32.69
CA ASN A 218 19.53 -2.80 31.53
C ASN A 218 18.02 -2.85 31.83
N ASN A 219 17.46 -1.87 32.54
CA ASN A 219 15.99 -1.70 32.55
C ASN A 219 15.52 -1.05 31.23
N ASP A 220 15.51 -1.90 30.20
CA ASP A 220 15.17 -1.57 28.84
C ASP A 220 13.75 -0.99 28.68
N ILE A 221 12.83 -1.36 29.59
CA ILE A 221 11.46 -0.84 29.65
C ILE A 221 11.47 0.62 30.09
N VAL A 222 12.13 0.93 31.20
CA VAL A 222 12.23 2.29 31.76
C VAL A 222 12.91 3.23 30.78
N LYS A 223 14.03 2.80 30.18
CA LYS A 223 14.76 3.60 29.18
C LYS A 223 13.89 3.94 27.96
N ARG A 224 13.18 2.97 27.42
CA ARG A 224 12.30 3.17 26.25
C ARG A 224 11.08 4.02 26.59
N ALA A 225 10.48 3.84 27.77
CA ALA A 225 9.37 4.67 28.22
C ALA A 225 9.78 6.15 28.34
N LYS A 226 10.97 6.42 28.92
CA LYS A 226 11.52 7.78 29.02
C LYS A 226 11.83 8.38 27.63
N ASN A 227 12.43 7.60 26.73
CA ASN A 227 12.66 8.01 25.35
C ASN A 227 11.36 8.39 24.63
N MET A 228 10.33 7.54 24.73
CA MET A 228 9.03 7.82 24.13
C MET A 228 8.37 9.08 24.71
N SER A 229 8.45 9.28 26.03
CA SER A 229 7.96 10.49 26.70
C SER A 229 8.62 11.75 26.15
N SER A 230 9.95 11.73 26.03
CA SER A 230 10.73 12.83 25.45
C SER A 230 10.39 13.12 23.98
N MET A 231 10.18 12.06 23.19
CA MET A 231 9.77 12.19 21.79
C MET A 231 8.37 12.80 21.65
N ALA A 232 7.40 12.33 22.45
CA ALA A 232 6.04 12.89 22.48
C ALA A 232 6.04 14.38 22.89
N PHE A 233 6.85 14.73 23.88
CA PHE A 233 7.00 16.12 24.32
C PHE A 233 7.60 17.01 23.20
N SER A 234 8.58 16.50 22.46
CA SER A 234 9.17 17.21 21.31
C SER A 234 8.16 17.45 20.19
N MET A 235 7.29 16.47 19.90
CA MET A 235 6.19 16.61 18.95
C MET A 235 5.14 17.62 19.43
N TYR A 236 4.88 17.69 20.73
CA TYR A 236 4.02 18.72 21.31
C TYR A 236 4.64 20.12 21.18
N GLN A 237 5.93 20.29 21.48
CA GLN A 237 6.61 21.59 21.34
C GLN A 237 6.52 22.13 19.91
N PHE A 238 6.61 21.24 18.91
CA PHE A 238 6.39 21.60 17.51
C PHE A 238 5.02 22.26 17.26
N THR A 239 3.95 21.77 17.89
CA THR A 239 2.60 22.37 17.73
C THR A 239 2.49 23.81 18.25
N ARG A 240 3.44 24.22 19.11
CA ARG A 240 3.59 25.60 19.59
C ARG A 240 4.59 26.45 18.79
N GLY A 241 5.27 25.86 17.82
CA GLY A 241 6.40 26.48 17.14
C GLY A 241 7.66 26.60 18.02
N GLU A 242 7.74 25.80 19.08
CA GLU A 242 8.85 25.73 20.03
C GLU A 242 9.65 24.42 19.83
N GLY A 243 10.79 24.28 20.50
CA GLY A 243 11.58 23.03 20.49
C GLY A 243 12.49 22.86 19.26
N ALA A 244 13.05 21.66 19.12
CA ALA A 244 14.07 21.34 18.11
C ALA A 244 13.49 21.07 16.70
N LEU A 245 12.24 20.59 16.62
CA LEU A 245 11.56 20.32 15.36
C LEU A 245 11.11 21.65 14.75
N LYS A 246 11.52 21.95 13.52
CA LYS A 246 11.22 23.23 12.85
C LYS A 246 10.31 23.06 11.65
N THR A 247 10.33 21.90 11.02
CA THR A 247 9.57 21.61 9.80
C THR A 247 8.59 20.47 10.01
N THR A 248 7.55 20.41 9.17
CA THR A 248 6.62 19.26 9.16
C THR A 248 7.35 17.96 8.83
N GLN A 249 8.44 18.01 8.08
CA GLN A 249 9.30 16.86 7.83
C GLN A 249 9.99 16.37 9.11
N ASP A 250 10.49 17.28 9.96
CA ASP A 250 11.06 16.92 11.27
C ASP A 250 10.00 16.24 12.14
N LEU A 251 8.76 16.76 12.13
CA LEU A 251 7.64 16.16 12.87
C LEU A 251 7.33 14.73 12.41
N PHE A 252 7.26 14.49 11.09
CA PHE A 252 6.99 13.14 10.57
C PHE A 252 8.14 12.17 10.84
N THR A 253 9.38 12.63 10.72
CA THR A 253 10.57 11.84 11.07
C THR A 253 10.55 11.48 12.56
N GLN A 254 10.19 12.43 13.42
CA GLN A 254 10.04 12.19 14.85
C GLN A 254 8.91 11.19 15.16
N ALA A 255 7.78 11.26 14.44
CA ALA A 255 6.66 10.33 14.59
C ALA A 255 7.06 8.89 14.18
N GLU A 256 7.88 8.75 13.15
CA GLU A 256 8.46 7.46 12.74
C GLU A 256 9.33 6.88 13.86
N TYR A 257 10.26 7.67 14.41
CA TYR A 257 11.09 7.23 15.55
C TYR A 257 10.25 6.89 16.78
N PHE A 258 9.20 7.65 17.07
CA PHE A 258 8.27 7.37 18.17
C PHE A 258 7.58 6.00 17.98
N ALA A 259 7.11 5.70 16.77
CA ALA A 259 6.47 4.43 16.46
C ALA A 259 7.45 3.24 16.52
N GLU A 260 8.69 3.43 16.07
CA GLU A 260 9.75 2.42 16.20
C GLU A 260 10.06 2.13 17.68
N GLU A 261 10.19 3.16 18.50
CA GLU A 261 10.50 3.02 19.92
C GLU A 261 9.33 2.35 20.68
N ALA A 262 8.08 2.66 20.32
CA ALA A 262 6.89 1.99 20.83
C ALA A 262 6.89 0.49 20.50
N ASN A 263 7.25 0.11 19.28
CA ASN A 263 7.38 -1.29 18.89
C ASN A 263 8.47 -2.01 19.66
N ARG A 264 9.60 -1.34 19.93
CA ARG A 264 10.67 -1.90 20.77
C ARG A 264 10.21 -2.08 22.21
N LEU A 265 9.53 -1.09 22.80
CA LEU A 265 8.99 -1.18 24.15
C LEU A 265 8.00 -2.35 24.28
N TYR A 266 7.08 -2.48 23.31
CA TYR A 266 6.13 -3.58 23.26
C TYR A 266 6.82 -4.96 23.27
N LYS A 267 7.90 -5.13 22.50
CA LYS A 267 8.66 -6.39 22.47
C LYS A 267 9.25 -6.72 23.85
N VAL A 268 9.87 -5.74 24.52
CA VAL A 268 10.47 -5.93 25.84
C VAL A 268 9.41 -6.25 26.89
N VAL A 269 8.31 -5.48 26.94
CA VAL A 269 7.20 -5.73 27.87
C VAL A 269 6.56 -7.09 27.62
N ARG A 270 6.40 -7.50 26.36
CA ARG A 270 5.88 -8.81 26.01
C ARG A 270 6.81 -9.93 26.48
N GLN A 271 8.12 -9.79 26.31
CA GLN A 271 9.11 -10.75 26.81
C GLN A 271 9.06 -10.85 28.34
N PHE A 272 9.04 -9.71 29.02
CA PHE A 272 8.89 -9.64 30.48
C PHE A 272 7.60 -10.34 30.95
N SER A 273 6.48 -10.15 30.24
CA SER A 273 5.20 -10.79 30.60
C SER A 273 5.23 -12.31 30.61
N TYR A 274 6.14 -12.94 29.83
CA TYR A 274 6.34 -14.39 29.85
C TYR A 274 7.16 -14.84 31.07
N GLN A 275 8.08 -14.01 31.57
CA GLN A 275 8.89 -14.28 32.75
C GLN A 275 8.07 -14.17 34.05
N VAL A 276 7.04 -13.31 34.06
CA VAL A 276 6.19 -13.07 35.23
C VAL A 276 5.25 -14.25 35.56
N ARG A 277 5.15 -15.29 34.72
CA ARG A 277 4.37 -16.50 35.04
C ARG A 277 5.14 -17.48 35.93
N SER A 278 5.29 -17.08 37.18
CA SER A 278 5.19 -17.94 38.38
C SER A 278 4.49 -17.23 39.56
N GLY A 279 3.97 -16.01 39.36
CA GLY A 279 3.18 -15.29 40.37
C GLY A 279 1.90 -14.73 39.77
N GLN A 280 0.78 -14.99 40.42
CA GLN A 280 -0.58 -14.53 40.08
C GLN A 280 -0.58 -13.07 39.58
N LEU A 281 -0.97 -12.80 38.33
CA LEU A 281 -1.55 -11.51 37.89
C LEU A 281 -1.89 -11.41 36.39
N THR A 282 -1.73 -12.46 35.57
CA THR A 282 -2.24 -12.41 34.19
C THR A 282 -3.77 -12.51 34.15
N ARG A 283 -4.40 -11.34 34.09
CA ARG A 283 -5.76 -11.07 33.55
C ARG A 283 -6.84 -12.06 33.98
N ARG A 284 -7.63 -11.67 34.99
CA ARG A 284 -9.06 -12.07 35.06
C ARG A 284 -9.69 -11.72 33.72
N ARG A 285 -9.85 -12.71 32.84
CA ARG A 285 -10.84 -12.65 31.75
C ARG A 285 -12.17 -12.40 32.45
N ARG A 286 -12.77 -11.21 32.26
CA ARG A 286 -14.18 -10.99 32.61
C ARG A 286 -15.00 -11.87 31.68
N SER A 287 -15.28 -13.08 32.14
CA SER A 287 -16.36 -13.91 31.65
C SER A 287 -17.60 -13.65 32.51
N LYS A 288 -18.69 -13.27 31.84
CA LYS A 288 -20.10 -13.25 32.28
C LYS A 288 -20.53 -12.18 33.28
N GLU A 289 -21.49 -11.36 32.82
CA GLU A 289 -22.79 -11.09 33.45
C GLU A 289 -23.75 -10.86 32.27
N ARG A 290 -24.55 -11.88 31.94
CA ARG A 290 -26.01 -11.97 32.07
C ARG A 290 -26.75 -11.10 31.06
#